data_AF-A0A1F8SS48-F1
#
_entry.id   AF-A0A1F8SS48-F1
#
_cell.length_a   1.000
_cell.length_b   1.000
_cell.length_c   1.000
_cell.angle_alpha   90.00
_cell.angle_beta   90.00
_cell.angle_gamma   90.00
#
_symmetry.space_group_name_H-M   'P 1'
#
loop_
_entity.id
_entity.type
_entity.pdbx_description
1 polymer ?
#
loop_
_entity_poly.entity_id
_entity_poly.type
_entity_poly.pdbx_seq_one_letter_code
_entity_poly.pdbx_strand_id
1 'polypeptide(L)' 'MDSTSFHLESLWNDLLSRQPERIWEAFNSLDSANKQIVLAHLQNIVSESGWQAEQRISAKAALQALQHLTNQEK' A
#
# COMPACT_ATOMS: atom_id res chain seq x y z
N MET A 1 -5.24 -20.55 16.18
CA MET A 1 -4.78 -20.43 14.79
C MET A 1 -5.01 -18.97 14.39
N ASP A 2 -3.94 -18.20 14.28
CA ASP A 2 -3.95 -16.75 14.09
C ASP A 2 -4.35 -16.35 12.66
N SER A 3 -5.65 -16.35 12.37
CA SER A 3 -6.20 -15.97 11.07
C SER A 3 -5.95 -14.50 10.69
N THR A 4 -5.65 -13.63 11.66
CA THR A 4 -5.42 -12.20 11.45
C THR A 4 -4.09 -11.92 10.74
N SER A 5 -3.05 -12.72 11.03
CA SER A 5 -1.72 -12.53 10.45
C SER A 5 -1.70 -12.77 8.95
N PHE A 6 -2.42 -13.79 8.47
CA PHE A 6 -2.50 -14.12 7.05
C PHE A 6 -3.18 -13.02 6.23
N HIS A 7 -4.23 -12.40 6.77
CA HIS A 7 -4.91 -11.29 6.10
C HIS A 7 -4.02 -10.06 5.98
N LEU A 8 -3.24 -9.75 7.01
CA LEU A 8 -2.32 -8.62 7.00
C LEU A 8 -1.16 -8.83 6.01
N GLU A 9 -0.58 -10.04 5.98
CA GLU A 9 0.49 -10.36 5.03
C GLU A 9 0.00 -10.30 3.58
N SER A 10 -1.20 -10.84 3.30
CA SER A 10 -1.81 -10.73 1.97
C SER A 10 -2.04 -9.28 1.57
N LEU A 11 -2.57 -8.45 2.48
CA LEU A 11 -2.79 -7.02 2.24
C LEU A 11 -1.48 -6.33 1.84
N TRP A 12 -0.39 -6.55 2.58
CA TRP A 12 0.90 -5.95 2.25
C TRP A 12 1.50 -6.49 0.96
N ASN A 13 1.32 -7.78 0.67
CA ASN A 13 1.73 -8.37 -0.61
C ASN A 13 1.02 -7.72 -1.80
N ASP A 14 -0.28 -7.45 -1.68
CA ASP A 14 -1.05 -6.77 -2.73
C ASP A 14 -0.66 -5.30 -2.87
N LEU A 15 -0.52 -4.57 -1.75
CA LEU A 15 -0.09 -3.16 -1.73
C LEU A 15 1.33 -2.96 -2.28
N LEU A 16 2.23 -3.91 -2.07
CA LEU A 16 3.63 -3.83 -2.53
C LEU A 16 3.89 -4.59 -3.83
N SER A 17 2.84 -5.13 -4.46
CA SER A 17 2.91 -5.93 -5.69
C SER A 17 3.40 -5.18 -6.93
N ARG A 18 3.39 -3.84 -6.88
CA ARG A 18 3.62 -2.93 -8.02
C ARG A 18 2.57 -3.06 -9.14
N GLN A 19 1.44 -3.73 -8.88
CA GLN A 19 0.35 -3.92 -9.84
C GLN A 19 -0.80 -2.97 -9.46
N PRO A 20 -1.11 -1.92 -10.26
CA PRO A 20 -2.08 -0.89 -9.89
C PRO A 20 -3.45 -1.45 -9.49
N GLU A 21 -3.95 -2.44 -10.23
CA GLU A 21 -5.25 -3.07 -9.95
C GLU A 21 -5.29 -3.72 -8.56
N ARG A 22 -4.28 -4.54 -8.23
CA ARG A 22 -4.16 -5.17 -6.91
C ARG A 22 -3.99 -4.15 -5.79
N ILE A 23 -3.22 -3.09 -6.05
CA ILE A 23 -3.02 -1.98 -5.10
C ILE A 23 -4.36 -1.29 -4.81
N TRP A 24 -5.15 -0.99 -5.84
CA TRP A 24 -6.45 -0.35 -5.69
C TRP A 24 -7.44 -1.24 -4.96
N GLU A 25 -7.55 -2.52 -5.32
CA GLU A 25 -8.45 -3.47 -4.66
C GLU A 25 -8.10 -3.61 -3.17
N ALA A 26 -6.83 -3.85 -2.87
CA ALA A 26 -6.34 -3.95 -1.50
C ALA A 26 -6.61 -2.68 -0.70
N PHE A 27 -6.29 -1.51 -1.26
CA PHE A 27 -6.51 -0.24 -0.58
C PHE A 27 -7.99 0.08 -0.39
N ASN A 28 -8.84 -0.23 -1.37
CA ASN A 28 -10.29 0.02 -1.29
C ASN A 28 -11.02 -0.91 -0.33
N SER A 29 -10.45 -2.10 -0.05
CA SER A 29 -10.97 -3.00 0.98
C SER A 29 -10.85 -2.44 2.42
N LEU A 30 -10.01 -1.42 2.61
CA LEU A 30 -9.77 -0.79 3.91
C LEU A 30 -10.78 0.33 4.20
N ASP A 31 -11.14 0.50 5.47
CA ASP A 31 -11.86 1.70 5.93
C ASP A 31 -10.96 2.94 5.92
N SER A 32 -11.57 4.12 6.05
CA SER A 32 -10.88 5.40 5.96
C SER A 32 -9.74 5.57 6.97
N ALA A 33 -9.85 5.02 8.18
CA ALA A 33 -8.78 5.13 9.17
C ALA A 33 -7.58 4.26 8.77
N ASN A 34 -7.84 3.02 8.35
CA ASN A 34 -6.80 2.13 7.86
C ASN A 34 -6.14 2.61 6.57
N LYS A 35 -6.90 3.23 5.65
CA LYS A 35 -6.35 3.90 4.46
C LYS A 35 -5.32 4.97 4.82
N GLN A 36 -5.60 5.80 5.83
CA GLN A 36 -4.66 6.84 6.29
C GLN A 36 -3.39 6.22 6.90
N ILE A 37 -3.53 5.17 7.70
CA ILE A 37 -2.39 4.44 8.29
C ILE A 37 -1.50 3.85 7.19
N VAL A 38 -2.09 3.19 6.19
CA VAL A 38 -1.36 2.61 5.06
C VAL A 38 -0.63 3.68 4.24
N LEU A 39 -1.29 4.81 3.93
CA LEU A 39 -0.65 5.91 3.21
C LEU A 39 0.57 6.46 3.96
N ALA A 40 0.43 6.71 5.26
CA ALA A 40 1.53 7.18 6.10
C ALA A 40 2.68 6.16 6.14
N HIS A 41 2.35 4.87 6.25
CA HIS A 41 3.36 3.81 6.25
C HIS A 41 4.12 3.71 4.92
N LEU A 42 3.42 3.77 3.78
CA LEU A 42 4.07 3.77 2.46
C LEU A 42 4.99 4.99 2.28
N GLN A 43 4.60 6.16 2.79
CA GLN A 43 5.44 7.36 2.78
C GLN A 43 6.71 7.20 3.63
N ASN A 44 6.59 6.56 4.80
CA ASN A 44 7.73 6.26 5.66
C ASN A 44 8.69 5.28 4.98
N ILE A 45 8.17 4.21 4.36
CA ILE A 45 9.00 3.25 3.60
C ILE A 45 9.83 3.98 2.54
N VAL A 46 9.22 4.87 1.75
CA VAL A 46 9.94 5.61 0.68
C VAL A 46 10.98 6.56 1.25
N SER A 47 10.71 7.21 2.38
CA SER A 47 11.51 8.32 2.91
C SER A 47 12.65 7.86 3.82
N GLU A 48 12.46 6.78 4.56
CA GLU A 48 13.45 6.28 5.53
C GLU A 48 14.54 5.45 4.84
N SER A 49 15.81 5.71 5.20
CA SER A 49 16.97 5.01 4.64
C SER A 49 17.15 3.58 5.14
N GLY A 50 16.39 3.16 6.16
CA GLY A 50 16.45 1.81 6.75
C GLY A 50 15.79 0.74 5.89
N TRP A 51 15.00 1.12 4.88
CA TRP A 51 14.27 0.18 4.02
C TRP A 51 15.10 -0.28 2.82
N GLN A 52 14.89 -1.53 2.42
CA GLN A 52 15.56 -2.08 1.25
C GLN A 52 15.12 -1.34 -0.02
N ALA A 53 16.02 -1.25 -1.01
CA ALA A 53 15.75 -0.54 -2.25
C ALA A 53 14.47 -1.05 -2.95
N GLU A 54 14.26 -2.37 -2.96
CA GLU A 54 13.08 -2.97 -3.57
C GLU A 54 11.77 -2.60 -2.86
N GLN A 55 11.78 -2.51 -1.54
CA GLN A 55 10.63 -2.08 -0.74
C GLN A 55 10.30 -0.61 -1.01
N ARG A 56 11.32 0.25 -1.13
CA ARG A 56 11.13 1.66 -1.51
C ARG A 56 10.54 1.81 -2.90
N ILE A 57 10.99 1.01 -3.86
CA ILE A 57 10.44 0.99 -5.22
C ILE A 57 8.97 0.53 -5.20
N SER A 58 8.66 -0.53 -4.45
CA SER A 58 7.29 -1.02 -4.32
C SER A 58 6.37 -0.01 -3.65
N ALA A 59 6.79 0.60 -2.54
CA ALA A 59 6.00 1.61 -1.85
C ALA A 59 5.78 2.87 -2.70
N LYS A 60 6.79 3.28 -3.48
CA LYS A 60 6.64 4.38 -4.43
C LYS A 60 5.61 4.05 -5.52
N ALA A 61 5.66 2.85 -6.09
CA ALA A 61 4.68 2.41 -7.08
C ALA A 61 3.26 2.37 -6.50
N ALA A 62 3.12 1.94 -5.24
CA ALA A 62 1.85 1.96 -4.52
C ALA A 62 1.29 3.39 -4.38
N LEU A 63 2.10 4.32 -3.88
CA LEU A 63 1.71 5.73 -3.75
C LEU A 63 1.31 6.35 -5.08
N GLN A 64 2.04 6.04 -6.16
CA GLN A 64 1.70 6.51 -7.51
C GLN A 64 0.35 5.95 -7.96
N ALA A 65 0.11 4.65 -7.83
CA ALA A 65 -1.17 4.05 -8.18
C ALA A 65 -2.33 4.70 -7.41
N LEU A 66 -2.16 4.96 -6.11
CA LEU A 66 -3.18 5.58 -5.25
C LEU A 66 -3.41 7.07 -5.56
N GLN A 67 -2.39 7.82 -5.96
CA GLN A 67 -2.55 9.20 -6.41
C GLN A 67 -3.36 9.30 -7.70
N HIS A 68 -3.17 8.35 -8.62
CA HIS A 68 -3.96 8.28 -9.84
C HIS A 68 -5.43 7.95 -9.55
N LEU A 69 -5.72 7.10 -8.56
CA LEU A 69 -7.09 6.79 -8.13
C LEU A 69 -7.85 8.05 -7.69
N THR A 70 -7.25 8.86 -6.82
CA THR A 70 -7.86 10.12 -6.31
C THR A 70 -8.11 11.15 -7.43
N ASN A 71 -7.32 11.12 -8.49
CA ASN A 71 -7.48 12.00 -9.65
C ASN A 71 -8.51 11.49 -10.68
N GLN A 72 -9.04 10.27 -10.52
CA GLN A 72 -10.10 9.70 -11.38
C GLN A 72 -11.49 9.82 -10.76
N GLU A 73 -11.60 10.17 -9.47
CA GLU A 73 -12.88 10.43 -8.78
C GLU A 73 -13.31 11.91 -8.82
N LYS A 74 -12.69 12.73 -9.68
CA LYS A 74 -12.92 14.18 -9.80
C LYS A 74 -13.34 14.55 -11.22
#